data_AF-A0AA39IB58-F1
#
_entry.id   AF-A0AA39IB58-F1
#
_cell.length_a   1.000
_cell.length_b   1.000
_cell.length_c   1.000
_cell.angle_alpha   90.00
_cell.angle_beta   90.00
_cell.angle_gamma   90.00
#
_symmetry.space_group_name_H-M   'P 1'
#
loop_
_entity.id
_entity.type
_entity.pdbx_description
1 polymer ?
#
loop_
_entity_poly.entity_id
_entity_poly.type
_entity_poly.pdbx_seq_one_letter_code
_entity_poly.pdbx_strand_id
1 'polypeptide(L)'
;MCDSQLPMQHPISYPFISRLSQTMDAIPWHFVDRVVQLLDESSIDDLLEAVDSRLWLKVLQLHHDNRQKYSASLTENRGKLYCVFQNTSTNEYATQEELDRAGRRFVRIETFEVEEATRNPLDRSALQIPVDDENQFPKVIQQYTVGGQEFSLLAYHDESSANKFFLERFYNEVFFTRIDLNYEGSIAMQFVKLHVNEYPYLSHLGLYGNWPRTVLPYIKKFLLRPEGKRPRTVQFETEGDRAVPVDFLVELVDDWKKSDGPQGAFSYDTAEDTDQYAAFMERDPKSKRSYFFRHETRKAIGYCNHSFAGEWEWKFYACECGHAKKECDIMVNIPHLHNF
;
A
#
# COMPACT_ATOMS: atom_id res chain seq x y z
N MET A 1 -60.03 4.26 4.01
CA MET A 1 -59.90 3.20 3.00
C MET A 1 -59.36 3.85 1.73
N CYS A 2 -58.03 3.87 1.57
CA CYS A 2 -57.37 4.30 0.34
C CYS A 2 -56.29 3.26 0.08
N ASP A 3 -56.61 2.27 -0.77
CA ASP A 3 -55.67 1.28 -1.27
C ASP A 3 -54.78 1.93 -2.33
N SER A 4 -53.52 2.19 -1.98
CA SER A 4 -52.47 2.56 -2.93
C SER A 4 -51.63 1.33 -3.23
N GLN A 5 -51.99 0.59 -4.29
CA GLN A 5 -51.16 -0.46 -4.86
C GLN A 5 -49.98 0.19 -5.60
N LEU A 6 -48.76 -0.08 -5.13
CA LEU A 6 -47.53 0.25 -5.87
C LEU A 6 -47.37 -0.71 -7.06
N PRO A 7 -46.99 -0.23 -8.24
CA PRO A 7 -46.78 -1.09 -9.40
C PRO A 7 -45.53 -1.95 -9.19
N MET A 8 -45.67 -3.26 -9.38
CA MET A 8 -44.55 -4.20 -9.51
C MET A 8 -43.65 -3.73 -10.64
N GLN A 9 -42.40 -3.40 -10.31
CA GLN A 9 -41.37 -3.12 -11.29
C GLN A 9 -41.01 -4.43 -12.00
N HIS A 10 -41.32 -4.51 -13.30
CA HIS A 10 -40.81 -5.58 -14.14
C HIS A 10 -39.28 -5.47 -14.25
N PRO A 11 -38.55 -6.59 -14.21
CA PRO A 11 -37.10 -6.58 -14.42
C PRO A 11 -36.81 -6.00 -15.81
N ILE A 12 -36.06 -4.90 -15.84
CA ILE A 12 -35.55 -4.30 -17.07
C ILE A 12 -34.54 -5.29 -17.65
N SER A 13 -35.00 -6.12 -18.58
CA SER A 13 -34.13 -6.91 -19.45
C SER A 13 -33.38 -5.91 -20.34
N TYR A 14 -32.08 -5.74 -20.10
CA TYR A 14 -31.21 -4.94 -20.95
C TYR A 14 -30.71 -5.82 -22.12
N PRO A 15 -31.23 -5.68 -23.36
CA PRO A 15 -30.72 -6.41 -24.53
C PRO A 15 -29.27 -6.06 -24.90
N PHE A 16 -28.63 -5.16 -24.15
CA PHE A 16 -27.23 -4.80 -24.30
C PHE A 16 -26.28 -5.87 -23.71
N ILE A 17 -26.69 -6.59 -22.66
CA ILE A 17 -25.84 -7.59 -21.99
C ILE A 17 -25.64 -8.83 -22.87
N SER A 18 -26.65 -9.24 -23.63
CA SER A 18 -26.56 -10.45 -24.48
C SER A 18 -25.65 -10.29 -25.70
N ARG A 19 -25.36 -9.06 -26.14
CA ARG A 19 -24.40 -8.82 -27.24
C ARG A 19 -22.95 -8.75 -26.75
N LEU A 20 -22.74 -8.35 -25.49
CA LEU A 20 -21.40 -8.31 -24.90
C LEU A 20 -20.80 -9.72 -24.71
N SER A 21 -21.62 -10.72 -24.38
CA SER A 21 -21.14 -12.10 -24.21
C SER A 21 -20.59 -12.70 -25.51
N GLN A 22 -21.23 -12.47 -26.66
CA GLN A 22 -20.72 -12.92 -27.97
C GLN A 22 -19.42 -12.23 -28.37
N THR A 23 -19.22 -10.96 -28.02
CA THR A 23 -17.97 -10.25 -28.32
C THR A 23 -16.81 -10.65 -27.41
N MET A 24 -17.08 -11.03 -26.15
CA MET A 24 -16.03 -11.44 -25.20
C MET A 24 -15.44 -12.81 -25.52
N ASP A 25 -16.24 -13.73 -26.05
CA ASP A 25 -15.76 -15.07 -26.45
C ASP A 25 -14.94 -15.05 -27.76
N ALA A 26 -15.00 -13.95 -28.53
CA ALA A 26 -14.18 -13.74 -29.72
C ALA A 26 -12.77 -13.20 -29.40
N ILE A 27 -12.51 -12.79 -28.16
CA ILE A 27 -11.21 -12.29 -27.73
C ILE A 27 -10.22 -13.47 -27.67
N PRO A 28 -9.00 -13.35 -28.25
CA PRO A 28 -8.02 -14.43 -28.17
C PRO A 28 -7.72 -14.81 -26.72
N TRP A 29 -7.68 -16.11 -26.44
CA TRP A 29 -7.37 -16.65 -25.11
C TRP A 29 -6.11 -16.00 -24.50
N HIS A 30 -5.05 -15.85 -25.30
CA HIS A 30 -3.80 -15.24 -24.85
C HIS A 30 -3.95 -13.78 -24.39
N PHE A 31 -4.88 -13.02 -24.97
CA PHE A 31 -5.13 -11.66 -24.52
C PHE A 31 -5.82 -11.67 -23.16
N VAL A 32 -6.91 -12.45 -23.02
CA VAL A 32 -7.65 -12.58 -21.74
C VAL A 32 -6.70 -13.06 -20.65
N ASP A 33 -5.87 -14.05 -20.98
CA ASP A 33 -4.87 -14.58 -20.06
C ASP A 33 -3.88 -13.52 -19.56
N ARG A 34 -3.35 -12.69 -20.47
CA ARG A 34 -2.44 -11.60 -20.10
C ARG A 34 -3.10 -10.53 -19.27
N VAL A 35 -4.37 -10.21 -19.53
CA VAL A 35 -5.13 -9.26 -18.72
C VAL A 35 -5.33 -9.81 -17.31
N VAL A 36 -5.81 -11.05 -17.18
CA VAL A 36 -6.03 -11.68 -15.86
C VAL A 36 -4.72 -11.85 -15.09
N GLN A 37 -3.59 -12.03 -15.78
CA GLN A 37 -2.28 -12.06 -15.14
C GLN A 37 -1.99 -10.78 -14.33
N LEU A 38 -2.48 -9.61 -14.78
CA LEU A 38 -2.27 -8.30 -14.14
C LEU A 38 -3.20 -8.01 -12.96
N LEU A 39 -4.29 -8.77 -12.82
CA LEU A 39 -5.26 -8.54 -11.77
C LEU A 39 -4.74 -9.06 -10.43
N ASP A 40 -5.08 -8.39 -9.34
CA ASP A 40 -4.94 -8.94 -7.98
C ASP A 40 -5.99 -10.01 -7.70
N GLU A 41 -5.89 -10.68 -6.54
CA GLU A 41 -6.81 -11.76 -6.15
C GLU A 41 -8.24 -11.25 -5.97
N SER A 42 -8.42 -10.14 -5.25
CA SER A 42 -9.75 -9.53 -5.05
C SER A 42 -10.45 -9.19 -6.37
N SER A 43 -9.70 -8.68 -7.35
CA SER A 43 -10.23 -8.35 -8.67
C SER A 43 -10.61 -9.59 -9.45
N ILE A 44 -9.91 -10.71 -9.23
CA ILE A 44 -10.28 -12.00 -9.84
C ILE A 44 -11.58 -12.51 -9.22
N ASP A 45 -11.72 -12.43 -7.89
CA ASP A 45 -12.94 -12.86 -7.19
C ASP A 45 -14.15 -12.05 -7.65
N ASP A 46 -14.05 -10.72 -7.66
CA ASP A 46 -15.10 -9.83 -8.16
C ASP A 46 -15.50 -10.16 -9.62
N LEU A 47 -14.53 -10.48 -10.48
CA LEU A 47 -14.80 -10.83 -11.87
C LEU A 47 -15.37 -12.24 -12.04
N LEU A 48 -15.00 -13.20 -11.18
CA LEU A 48 -15.59 -14.54 -11.18
C LEU A 48 -17.10 -14.46 -10.90
N GLU A 49 -17.52 -13.52 -10.05
CA GLU A 49 -18.93 -13.28 -9.77
C GLU A 49 -19.64 -12.49 -10.88
N ALA A 50 -18.94 -11.57 -11.55
CA ALA A 50 -19.54 -10.63 -12.48
C ALA A 50 -19.57 -11.07 -13.96
N VAL A 51 -18.71 -12.01 -14.36
CA VAL A 51 -18.50 -12.34 -15.78
C VAL A 51 -19.22 -13.63 -16.18
N ASP A 52 -20.15 -13.53 -17.14
CA ASP A 52 -20.87 -14.70 -17.69
C ASP A 52 -20.15 -15.40 -18.86
N SER A 53 -19.05 -14.81 -19.39
CA SER A 53 -18.33 -15.39 -20.52
C SER A 53 -17.60 -16.66 -20.11
N ARG A 54 -17.90 -17.77 -20.80
CA ARG A 54 -17.29 -19.08 -20.54
C ARG A 54 -15.77 -19.05 -20.72
N LEU A 55 -15.28 -18.29 -21.70
CA LEU A 55 -13.86 -18.13 -21.94
C LEU A 55 -13.17 -17.45 -20.74
N TRP A 56 -13.71 -16.31 -20.32
CA TRP A 56 -13.17 -15.52 -19.22
C TRP A 56 -13.24 -16.26 -17.89
N LEU A 57 -14.38 -16.86 -17.56
CA LEU A 57 -14.54 -17.68 -16.36
C LEU A 57 -13.50 -18.79 -16.31
N LYS A 58 -13.23 -19.47 -17.42
CA LYS A 58 -12.20 -20.51 -17.47
C LYS A 58 -10.80 -19.95 -17.22
N VAL A 59 -10.47 -18.77 -17.74
CA VAL A 59 -9.16 -18.12 -17.50
C VAL A 59 -9.06 -17.63 -16.06
N LEU A 60 -10.09 -16.96 -15.55
CA LEU A 60 -10.17 -16.44 -14.18
C LEU A 60 -10.03 -17.57 -13.18
N GLN A 61 -10.81 -18.65 -13.32
CA GLN A 61 -10.73 -19.82 -12.46
C GLN A 61 -9.35 -20.48 -12.51
N LEU A 62 -8.76 -20.57 -13.71
CA LEU A 62 -7.42 -21.12 -13.86
C LEU A 62 -6.37 -20.28 -13.12
N HIS A 63 -6.48 -18.95 -13.16
CA HIS A 63 -5.58 -18.09 -12.37
C HIS A 63 -5.89 -18.17 -10.88
N HIS A 64 -7.15 -18.10 -10.47
CA HIS A 64 -7.58 -18.23 -9.08
C HIS A 64 -7.03 -19.52 -8.44
N ASP A 65 -7.19 -20.67 -9.11
CA ASP A 65 -6.85 -21.98 -8.53
C ASP A 65 -5.34 -22.30 -8.53
N ASN A 66 -4.56 -21.66 -9.41
CA ASN A 66 -3.15 -21.99 -9.57
C ASN A 66 -2.22 -20.88 -9.07
N ARG A 67 -2.75 -19.69 -8.77
CA ARG A 67 -1.93 -18.56 -8.32
C ARG A 67 -1.29 -18.88 -6.99
N GLN A 68 0.02 -18.65 -6.93
CA GLN A 68 0.83 -18.88 -5.75
C GLN A 68 1.51 -17.57 -5.37
N LYS A 69 1.38 -17.20 -4.11
CA LYS A 69 1.91 -15.96 -3.55
C LYS A 69 3.13 -16.26 -2.71
N TYR A 70 4.16 -15.43 -2.86
CA TYR A 70 5.43 -15.58 -2.19
C TYR A 70 5.86 -14.27 -1.53
N SER A 71 6.49 -14.39 -0.37
CA SER A 71 7.42 -13.40 0.15
C SER A 71 8.81 -13.75 -0.36
N ALA A 72 9.56 -12.76 -0.83
CA ALA A 72 10.96 -12.92 -1.22
C ALA A 72 11.84 -12.22 -0.18
N SER A 73 12.84 -12.91 0.34
CA SER A 73 13.76 -12.36 1.33
C SER A 73 15.18 -12.33 0.78
N LEU A 74 15.84 -11.17 0.86
CA LEU A 74 17.27 -11.03 0.62
C LEU A 74 18.01 -11.19 1.95
N THR A 75 18.87 -12.20 2.06
CA THR A 75 19.66 -12.49 3.25
C THR A 75 21.15 -12.53 2.91
N GLU A 76 21.98 -12.12 3.85
CA GLU A 76 23.43 -12.33 3.77
C GLU A 76 23.84 -13.58 4.56
N ASN A 77 24.74 -14.39 4.02
CA ASN A 77 25.35 -15.51 4.76
C ASN A 77 26.82 -15.62 4.36
N ARG A 78 27.73 -15.44 5.34
CA ARG A 78 29.19 -15.49 5.15
C ARG A 78 29.69 -14.56 4.02
N GLY A 79 29.15 -13.34 3.94
CA GLY A 79 29.57 -12.35 2.94
C GLY A 79 28.96 -12.55 1.55
N LYS A 80 28.02 -13.50 1.40
CA LYS A 80 27.29 -13.74 0.15
C LYS A 80 25.82 -13.44 0.32
N LEU A 81 25.21 -12.86 -0.71
CA LEU A 81 23.79 -12.57 -0.73
C LEU A 81 23.01 -13.72 -1.37
N TYR A 82 21.85 -14.02 -0.78
CA TYR A 82 20.95 -15.06 -1.23
C TYR A 82 19.52 -14.54 -1.24
N CYS A 83 18.75 -14.99 -2.23
CA CYS A 83 17.31 -14.83 -2.23
C CYS A 83 16.65 -16.12 -1.77
N VAL A 84 15.62 -16.00 -0.94
CA VAL A 84 14.77 -17.09 -0.50
C VAL A 84 13.33 -16.72 -0.80
N PHE A 85 12.54 -17.68 -1.29
CA PHE A 85 11.11 -17.49 -1.54
C PHE A 85 10.30 -18.33 -0.56
N GLN A 86 9.34 -17.72 0.12
CA GLN A 86 8.44 -18.38 1.05
C GLN A 86 6.99 -18.20 0.60
N ASN A 87 6.28 -19.30 0.39
CA ASN A 87 4.87 -19.27 0.02
C ASN A 87 4.04 -18.70 1.19
N THR A 88 3.29 -17.63 0.95
CA THR A 88 2.60 -16.88 2.02
C THR A 88 1.42 -17.63 2.63
N SER A 89 0.87 -18.62 1.93
CA SER A 89 -0.28 -19.41 2.40
C SER A 89 0.16 -20.63 3.22
N THR A 90 1.23 -21.30 2.78
CA THR A 90 1.71 -22.55 3.40
C THR A 90 2.87 -22.32 4.38
N ASN A 91 3.51 -21.15 4.31
CA ASN A 91 4.78 -20.83 4.98
C ASN A 91 5.95 -21.74 4.57
N GLU A 92 5.82 -22.51 3.49
CA GLU A 92 6.86 -23.38 2.96
C GLU A 92 7.82 -22.59 2.05
N TYR A 93 9.09 -22.97 2.05
CA TYR A 93 10.09 -22.37 1.17
C TYR A 93 10.08 -23.04 -0.20
N ALA A 94 10.31 -22.25 -1.25
CA ALA A 94 10.41 -22.74 -2.62
C ALA A 94 11.81 -22.55 -3.20
N THR A 95 12.22 -23.56 -3.96
CA THR A 95 13.38 -23.53 -4.86
C THR A 95 13.06 -22.77 -6.15
N GLN A 96 14.10 -22.34 -6.88
CA GLN A 96 13.92 -21.76 -8.23
C GLN A 96 13.20 -22.73 -9.17
N GLU A 97 13.50 -24.03 -9.11
CA GLU A 97 12.87 -25.04 -9.96
C GLU A 97 11.36 -25.15 -9.71
N GLU A 98 10.92 -24.98 -8.47
CA GLU A 98 9.50 -24.96 -8.12
C GLU A 98 8.79 -23.72 -8.66
N LEU A 99 9.42 -22.54 -8.54
CA LEU A 99 8.90 -21.30 -9.14
C LEU A 99 8.81 -21.40 -10.67
N ASP A 100 9.85 -21.95 -11.31
CA ASP A 100 9.88 -22.14 -12.76
C ASP A 100 8.81 -23.15 -13.21
N ARG A 101 8.58 -24.22 -12.43
CA ARG A 101 7.54 -25.23 -12.69
C ARG A 101 6.13 -24.68 -12.52
N ALA A 102 5.90 -23.89 -11.48
CA ALA A 102 4.64 -23.16 -11.30
C ALA A 102 4.44 -22.16 -12.46
N GLY A 103 5.54 -21.60 -12.95
CA GLY A 103 5.57 -20.70 -14.09
C GLY A 103 5.19 -19.27 -13.72
N ARG A 104 5.87 -18.31 -14.35
CA ARG A 104 5.67 -16.85 -14.14
C ARG A 104 4.22 -16.36 -14.25
N ARG A 105 3.36 -17.15 -14.88
CA ARG A 105 1.94 -16.82 -15.05
C ARG A 105 1.19 -16.85 -13.72
N PHE A 106 1.58 -17.74 -12.81
CA PHE A 106 0.87 -18.02 -11.57
C PHE A 106 1.64 -17.60 -10.31
N VAL A 107 2.96 -17.50 -10.39
CA VAL A 107 3.80 -16.98 -9.30
C VAL A 107 3.62 -15.47 -9.14
N ARG A 108 3.44 -15.01 -7.90
CA ARG A 108 3.33 -13.61 -7.51
C ARG A 108 4.21 -13.33 -6.30
N ILE A 109 5.05 -12.31 -6.35
CA ILE A 109 5.75 -11.82 -5.16
C ILE A 109 4.92 -10.67 -4.57
N GLU A 110 4.49 -10.81 -3.32
CA GLU A 110 3.69 -9.79 -2.61
C GLU A 110 4.55 -8.89 -1.72
N THR A 111 5.56 -9.49 -1.10
CA THR A 111 6.45 -8.82 -0.16
C THR A 111 7.89 -9.13 -0.51
N PHE A 112 8.73 -8.12 -0.40
CA PHE A 112 10.17 -8.22 -0.46
C PHE A 112 10.74 -7.77 0.88
N GLU A 113 11.46 -8.65 1.55
CA GLU A 113 12.06 -8.41 2.85
C GLU A 113 13.58 -8.42 2.72
N VAL A 114 14.25 -7.54 3.45
CA VAL A 114 15.70 -7.64 3.65
C VAL A 114 15.92 -8.15 5.06
N GLU A 115 16.36 -9.40 5.17
CA GLU A 115 16.55 -10.10 6.43
C GLU A 115 18.01 -10.05 6.89
N GLU A 116 18.21 -9.88 8.19
CA GLU A 116 19.51 -10.07 8.81
C GLU A 116 19.80 -11.56 9.02
N ALA A 117 21.05 -11.97 8.75
CA ALA A 117 21.53 -13.35 8.81
C ALA A 117 21.25 -14.10 10.13
N THR A 118 20.99 -13.36 11.20
CA THR A 118 21.01 -13.83 12.58
C THR A 118 19.71 -14.45 13.07
N ARG A 119 18.56 -14.19 12.40
CA ARG A 119 17.25 -14.59 12.94
C ARG A 119 16.82 -16.03 12.67
N ASN A 120 17.43 -16.73 11.72
CA ASN A 120 17.14 -18.16 11.53
C ASN A 120 18.23 -18.90 10.73
N PRO A 121 19.24 -19.49 11.40
CA PRO A 121 20.17 -20.42 10.77
C PRO A 121 19.49 -21.79 10.57
N LEU A 122 18.26 -21.81 10.06
CA LEU A 122 17.77 -23.05 9.44
C LEU A 122 18.71 -23.32 8.27
N ASP A 123 19.16 -24.56 8.14
CA ASP A 123 20.02 -25.04 7.07
C ASP A 123 19.25 -24.98 5.73
N ARG A 124 19.04 -23.76 5.25
CA ARG A 124 18.33 -23.41 4.01
C ARG A 124 19.29 -23.41 2.82
N SER A 125 20.45 -24.05 2.94
CA SER A 125 21.49 -24.03 1.91
C SER A 125 20.98 -24.53 0.56
N ALA A 126 20.03 -25.48 0.53
CA ALA A 126 19.38 -25.97 -0.69
C ALA A 126 18.28 -25.06 -1.27
N LEU A 127 17.77 -24.11 -0.50
CA LEU A 127 16.67 -23.20 -0.86
C LEU A 127 17.15 -21.78 -1.20
N GLN A 128 18.42 -21.52 -0.93
CA GLN A 128 19.08 -20.25 -1.18
C GLN A 128 19.47 -20.14 -2.65
N ILE A 129 18.88 -19.17 -3.35
CA ILE A 129 19.27 -18.82 -4.71
C ILE A 129 20.40 -17.80 -4.59
N PRO A 130 21.63 -18.14 -5.01
CA PRO A 130 22.74 -17.22 -4.89
C PRO A 130 22.52 -15.99 -5.76
N VAL A 131 22.75 -14.81 -5.19
CA VAL A 131 22.77 -13.54 -5.91
C VAL A 131 24.19 -13.30 -6.45
N ASP A 132 24.76 -14.33 -7.08
CA ASP A 132 26.16 -14.33 -7.55
C ASP A 132 26.35 -13.43 -8.79
N ASP A 133 25.28 -13.16 -9.54
CA ASP A 133 25.25 -12.20 -10.65
C ASP A 133 24.34 -11.02 -10.29
N GLU A 134 24.97 -9.88 -10.03
CA GLU A 134 24.31 -8.61 -9.69
C GLU A 134 23.26 -8.18 -10.72
N ASN A 135 23.31 -8.69 -11.96
CA ASN A 135 22.38 -8.34 -13.03
C ASN A 135 21.21 -9.33 -13.20
N GLN A 136 21.26 -10.48 -12.53
CA GLN A 136 20.19 -11.49 -12.64
C GLN A 136 19.12 -11.30 -11.58
N PHE A 137 19.50 -10.87 -10.39
CA PHE A 137 18.55 -10.80 -9.29
C PHE A 137 17.40 -9.78 -9.51
N PRO A 138 17.65 -8.55 -10.00
CA PRO A 138 16.55 -7.67 -10.41
C PRO A 138 15.63 -8.31 -11.44
N LYS A 139 16.19 -9.06 -12.40
CA LYS A 139 15.41 -9.76 -13.41
C LYS A 139 14.56 -10.89 -12.83
N VAL A 140 15.05 -11.60 -11.81
CA VAL A 140 14.29 -12.64 -11.10
C VAL A 140 13.10 -12.01 -10.38
N ILE A 141 13.30 -10.92 -9.65
CA ILE A 141 12.19 -10.22 -8.98
C ILE A 141 11.21 -9.64 -10.01
N GLN A 142 11.70 -8.93 -11.02
CA GLN A 142 10.90 -8.38 -12.11
C GLN A 142 10.13 -9.45 -12.92
N GLN A 143 10.66 -10.68 -13.00
CA GLN A 143 9.97 -11.77 -13.68
C GLN A 143 8.68 -12.19 -12.97
N TYR A 144 8.60 -11.97 -11.66
CA TYR A 144 7.51 -12.42 -10.81
C TYR A 144 6.71 -11.26 -10.18
N THR A 145 7.18 -10.02 -10.29
CA THR A 145 6.39 -8.83 -10.00
C THR A 145 5.62 -8.43 -11.25
N VAL A 146 4.30 -8.25 -11.08
CA VAL A 146 3.43 -7.84 -12.17
C VAL A 146 3.08 -6.37 -11.96
N GLY A 147 3.26 -5.55 -13.01
CA GLY A 147 3.00 -4.12 -12.93
C GLY A 147 1.57 -3.83 -12.46
N GLY A 148 1.44 -3.01 -11.41
CA GLY A 148 0.16 -2.65 -10.79
C GLY A 148 -0.27 -3.53 -9.61
N GLN A 149 0.44 -4.61 -9.32
CA GLN A 149 0.20 -5.41 -8.12
C GLN A 149 0.69 -4.68 -6.87
N GLU A 150 0.04 -4.95 -5.73
CA GLU A 150 0.60 -4.58 -4.44
C GLU A 150 1.91 -5.34 -4.20
N PHE A 151 2.99 -4.56 -4.05
CA PHE A 151 4.32 -5.07 -3.81
C PHE A 151 4.94 -4.25 -2.68
N SER A 152 5.22 -4.92 -1.57
CA SER A 152 5.70 -4.30 -0.34
C SER A 152 7.20 -4.49 -0.18
N LEU A 153 7.92 -3.44 0.22
CA LEU A 153 9.31 -3.51 0.65
C LEU A 153 9.38 -3.37 2.17
N LEU A 154 10.05 -4.32 2.83
CA LEU A 154 10.33 -4.33 4.26
C LEU A 154 11.85 -4.36 4.50
N ALA A 155 12.44 -3.22 4.86
CA ALA A 155 13.88 -3.06 5.07
C ALA A 155 14.16 -2.41 6.44
N TYR A 156 13.97 -3.19 7.51
CA TYR A 156 13.99 -2.74 8.91
C TYR A 156 15.32 -2.91 9.65
N HIS A 157 16.36 -3.43 8.99
CA HIS A 157 17.61 -3.77 9.66
C HIS A 157 18.68 -2.72 9.40
N ASP A 158 19.25 -2.14 10.46
CA ASP A 158 20.31 -1.17 10.29
C ASP A 158 21.59 -1.81 9.74
N GLU A 159 22.24 -1.11 8.82
CA GLU A 159 23.61 -1.36 8.35
C GLU A 159 23.85 -2.75 7.72
N SER A 160 22.82 -3.39 7.16
CA SER A 160 23.01 -4.65 6.44
C SER A 160 23.59 -4.39 5.04
N SER A 161 24.60 -5.17 4.64
CA SER A 161 25.13 -5.09 3.27
C SER A 161 24.04 -5.42 2.23
N ALA A 162 23.05 -6.22 2.63
CA ALA A 162 21.87 -6.57 1.85
C ALA A 162 20.97 -5.36 1.57
N ASN A 163 20.70 -4.49 2.54
CA ASN A 163 19.91 -3.27 2.33
C ASN A 163 20.61 -2.32 1.37
N LYS A 164 21.90 -2.08 1.62
CA LYS A 164 22.70 -1.24 0.73
C LYS A 164 22.70 -1.80 -0.69
N PHE A 165 22.94 -3.10 -0.85
CA PHE A 165 22.88 -3.78 -2.14
C PHE A 165 21.51 -3.61 -2.79
N PHE A 166 20.44 -3.81 -2.03
CA PHE A 166 19.07 -3.66 -2.51
C PHE A 166 18.83 -2.22 -2.99
N LEU A 167 19.12 -1.21 -2.18
CA LEU A 167 18.92 0.20 -2.53
C LEU A 167 19.77 0.61 -3.74
N GLU A 168 21.01 0.14 -3.87
CA GLU A 168 21.86 0.43 -5.03
C GLU A 168 21.35 -0.18 -6.34
N ARG A 169 20.67 -1.32 -6.28
CA ARG A 169 20.28 -2.09 -7.47
C ARG A 169 18.82 -1.97 -7.86
N PHE A 170 17.93 -1.77 -6.90
CA PHE A 170 16.48 -1.79 -7.12
C PHE A 170 15.84 -0.41 -7.14
N TYR A 171 16.57 0.67 -6.83
CA TYR A 171 15.95 1.98 -6.65
C TYR A 171 15.13 2.46 -7.86
N ASN A 172 15.51 2.09 -9.08
CA ASN A 172 14.85 2.52 -10.32
C ASN A 172 14.18 1.39 -11.12
N GLU A 173 14.27 0.14 -10.65
CA GLU A 173 13.89 -1.05 -11.42
C GLU A 173 12.56 -1.65 -10.96
N VAL A 174 12.19 -1.42 -9.70
CA VAL A 174 10.98 -1.99 -9.11
C VAL A 174 10.25 -0.92 -8.32
N PHE A 175 8.93 -0.91 -8.47
CA PHE A 175 8.07 0.05 -7.79
C PHE A 175 7.19 -0.64 -6.75
N PHE A 176 7.05 0.00 -5.61
CA PHE A 176 6.39 -0.55 -4.44
C PHE A 176 5.12 0.23 -4.09
N THR A 177 4.05 -0.48 -3.74
CA THR A 177 2.84 0.14 -3.19
C THR A 177 2.98 0.44 -1.71
N ARG A 178 3.87 -0.30 -1.03
CA ARG A 178 4.20 -0.13 0.38
C ARG A 178 5.71 -0.15 0.55
N ILE A 179 6.26 0.85 1.22
CA ILE A 179 7.69 0.90 1.58
C ILE A 179 7.78 1.05 3.08
N ASP A 180 8.51 0.18 3.74
CA ASP A 180 8.96 0.31 5.13
C ASP A 180 10.50 0.26 5.12
N LEU A 181 11.15 1.36 5.51
CA LEU A 181 12.57 1.56 5.26
C LEU A 181 13.30 2.26 6.42
N ASN A 182 14.41 1.68 6.88
CA ASN A 182 15.35 2.33 7.78
C ASN A 182 16.21 3.36 7.06
N TYR A 183 16.62 4.41 7.79
CA TYR A 183 17.52 5.41 7.23
C TYR A 183 18.96 4.90 7.11
N GLU A 184 19.37 4.55 5.89
CA GLU A 184 20.75 4.17 5.56
C GLU A 184 21.49 5.27 4.77
N GLY A 185 21.32 6.53 5.19
CA GLY A 185 22.03 7.65 4.58
C GLY A 185 21.41 8.16 3.28
N SER A 186 22.24 8.73 2.41
CA SER A 186 21.78 9.47 1.22
C SER A 186 21.08 8.59 0.18
N ILE A 187 21.40 7.29 0.12
CA ILE A 187 20.79 6.39 -0.84
C ILE A 187 19.34 6.08 -0.49
N ALA A 188 19.02 5.83 0.79
CA ALA A 188 17.65 5.68 1.27
C ALA A 188 16.83 6.96 1.00
N MET A 189 17.43 8.14 1.22
CA MET A 189 16.81 9.43 0.88
C MET A 189 16.50 9.56 -0.62
N GLN A 190 17.44 9.17 -1.50
CA GLN A 190 17.22 9.18 -2.95
C GLN A 190 16.12 8.20 -3.36
N PHE A 191 16.07 7.02 -2.74
CA PHE A 191 15.04 6.02 -2.97
C PHE A 191 13.64 6.54 -2.63
N VAL A 192 13.45 7.14 -1.44
CA VAL A 192 12.19 7.76 -1.03
C VAL A 192 11.82 8.91 -1.96
N LYS A 193 12.77 9.80 -2.28
CA LYS A 193 12.54 10.90 -3.21
C LYS A 193 12.03 10.39 -4.56
N LEU A 194 12.66 9.36 -5.11
CA LEU A 194 12.27 8.81 -6.40
C LEU A 194 10.85 8.23 -6.36
N HIS A 195 10.54 7.38 -5.38
CA HIS A 195 9.22 6.75 -5.27
C HIS A 195 8.09 7.76 -4.98
N VAL A 196 8.34 8.75 -4.13
CA VAL A 196 7.39 9.83 -3.84
C VAL A 196 7.20 10.78 -5.03
N ASN A 197 8.14 10.88 -5.95
CA ASN A 197 8.00 11.76 -7.12
C ASN A 197 7.42 11.03 -8.34
N GLU A 198 7.86 9.80 -8.59
CA GLU A 198 7.64 9.11 -9.85
C GLU A 198 6.57 8.01 -9.76
N TYR A 199 6.27 7.47 -8.56
CA TYR A 199 5.38 6.32 -8.45
C TYR A 199 3.98 6.68 -7.93
N PRO A 200 2.94 6.67 -8.80
CA PRO A 200 1.59 7.08 -8.43
C PRO A 200 0.88 6.09 -7.49
N TYR A 201 1.29 4.81 -7.49
CA TYR A 201 0.62 3.74 -6.73
C TYR A 201 1.17 3.52 -5.33
N LEU A 202 2.21 4.24 -4.92
CA LEU A 202 2.70 4.22 -3.53
C LEU A 202 1.56 4.70 -2.61
N SER A 203 1.13 3.85 -1.69
CA SER A 203 0.06 4.12 -0.73
C SER A 203 0.52 4.08 0.72
N HIS A 204 1.64 3.42 1.03
CA HIS A 204 2.23 3.40 2.37
C HIS A 204 3.72 3.72 2.35
N LEU A 205 4.15 4.57 3.28
CA LEU A 205 5.55 4.94 3.50
C LEU A 205 5.87 4.92 5.01
N GLY A 206 6.46 3.82 5.47
CA GLY A 206 7.10 3.68 6.77
C GLY A 206 8.58 4.07 6.70
N LEU A 207 8.98 4.99 7.56
CA LEU A 207 10.33 5.55 7.65
C LEU A 207 10.79 5.41 9.08
N TYR A 208 11.74 4.51 9.30
CA TYR A 208 12.18 4.09 10.63
C TYR A 208 13.65 4.46 10.89
N GLY A 209 13.99 4.54 12.17
CA GLY A 209 15.32 4.93 12.62
C GLY A 209 15.64 6.41 12.40
N ASN A 210 16.92 6.71 12.16
CA ASN A 210 17.46 8.07 12.23
C ASN A 210 17.27 8.92 10.96
N TRP A 211 16.04 9.03 10.44
CA TRP A 211 15.76 9.89 9.28
C TRP A 211 16.03 11.38 9.59
N PRO A 212 16.63 12.14 8.64
CA PRO A 212 16.83 13.57 8.81
C PRO A 212 15.55 14.37 8.52
N ARG A 213 15.39 15.55 9.14
CA ARG A 213 14.26 16.47 8.88
C ARG A 213 14.09 16.86 7.42
N THR A 214 15.13 16.71 6.59
CA THR A 214 15.06 16.93 5.14
C THR A 214 14.13 15.95 4.41
N VAL A 215 13.63 14.90 5.08
CA VAL A 215 12.61 13.99 4.52
C VAL A 215 11.19 14.57 4.59
N LEU A 216 10.93 15.50 5.53
CA LEU A 216 9.60 16.03 5.81
C LEU A 216 8.91 16.64 4.58
N PRO A 217 9.57 17.42 3.70
CA PRO A 217 8.94 17.90 2.47
C PRO A 217 8.44 16.79 1.55
N TYR A 218 9.11 15.63 1.52
CA TYR A 218 8.66 14.48 0.74
C TYR A 218 7.48 13.78 1.39
N ILE A 219 7.45 13.66 2.72
CA ILE A 219 6.28 13.16 3.47
C ILE A 219 5.06 14.03 3.17
N LYS A 220 5.20 15.35 3.28
CA LYS A 220 4.12 16.29 2.95
C LYS A 220 3.67 16.17 1.50
N LYS A 221 4.61 16.14 0.55
CA LYS A 221 4.30 15.94 -0.88
C LYS A 221 3.53 14.64 -1.11
N PHE A 222 3.95 13.56 -0.45
CA PHE A 222 3.30 12.26 -0.54
C PHE A 222 1.85 12.33 -0.02
N LEU A 223 1.64 12.81 1.20
CA LEU A 223 0.31 12.95 1.81
C LEU A 223 -0.63 13.85 1.00
N LEU A 224 -0.12 14.97 0.48
CA LEU A 224 -0.92 15.98 -0.23
C LEU A 224 -1.07 15.77 -1.74
N ARG A 225 -0.53 14.68 -2.30
CA ARG A 225 -0.59 14.46 -3.75
C ARG A 225 -2.07 14.38 -4.22
N PRO A 226 -2.47 15.10 -5.28
CA PRO A 226 -3.87 15.18 -5.72
C PRO A 226 -4.37 13.89 -6.40
N GLU A 227 -3.46 13.04 -6.85
CA GLU A 227 -3.77 11.91 -7.73
C GLU A 227 -4.03 10.59 -6.98
N GLY A 228 -5.21 10.01 -7.21
CA GLY A 228 -5.54 8.65 -6.77
C GLY A 228 -6.60 8.61 -5.67
N LYS A 229 -7.47 7.59 -5.74
CA LYS A 229 -8.52 7.34 -4.73
C LYS A 229 -7.99 6.60 -3.50
N ARG A 230 -6.73 6.18 -3.49
CA ARG A 230 -6.16 5.38 -2.42
C ARG A 230 -5.73 6.30 -1.27
N PRO A 231 -6.21 6.06 -0.04
CA PRO A 231 -5.67 6.72 1.14
C PRO A 231 -4.17 6.50 1.22
N ARG A 232 -3.43 7.53 1.66
CA ARG A 232 -1.98 7.43 1.83
C ARG A 232 -1.60 7.45 3.30
N THR A 233 -0.77 6.50 3.68
CA THR A 233 -0.33 6.34 5.07
C THR A 233 1.16 6.59 5.18
N VAL A 234 1.54 7.40 6.16
CA VAL A 234 2.93 7.58 6.56
C VAL A 234 3.09 7.15 8.00
N GLN A 235 4.11 6.35 8.26
CA GLN A 235 4.61 6.06 9.59
C GLN A 235 6.03 6.60 9.67
N PHE A 236 6.27 7.54 10.56
CA PHE A 236 7.53 8.25 10.68
C PHE A 236 8.05 8.15 12.10
N GLU A 237 8.92 7.18 12.34
CA GLU A 237 9.55 7.02 13.64
C GLU A 237 10.65 8.06 13.83
N THR A 238 10.64 8.69 15.00
CA THR A 238 11.58 9.75 15.35
C THR A 238 12.41 9.31 16.54
N GLU A 239 13.70 9.10 16.32
CA GLU A 239 14.62 8.81 17.42
C GLU A 239 15.21 10.09 18.03
N GLY A 240 15.22 10.15 19.37
CA GLY A 240 15.89 11.20 20.15
C GLY A 240 15.29 12.60 19.97
N ASP A 241 16.15 13.62 19.82
CA ASP A 241 15.75 15.03 19.73
C ASP A 241 15.13 15.45 18.38
N ARG A 242 14.68 14.47 17.57
CA ARG A 242 14.20 14.69 16.20
C ARG A 242 12.69 14.72 16.08
N ALA A 243 12.03 15.24 17.10
CA ALA A 243 10.59 15.44 17.08
C ALA A 243 10.15 16.21 15.82
N VAL A 244 8.95 15.87 15.34
CA VAL A 244 8.33 16.54 14.18
C VAL A 244 8.08 18.00 14.57
N PRO A 245 8.65 18.98 13.82
CA PRO A 245 8.48 20.38 14.14
C PRO A 245 7.03 20.83 14.02
N VAL A 246 6.57 21.67 14.95
CA VAL A 246 5.18 22.20 14.91
C VAL A 246 4.92 22.99 13.62
N ASP A 247 5.89 23.79 13.16
CA ASP A 247 5.75 24.57 11.93
C ASP A 247 5.46 23.68 10.72
N PHE A 248 6.05 22.48 10.65
CA PHE A 248 5.76 21.51 9.59
C PHE A 248 4.30 21.04 9.65
N LEU A 249 3.77 20.77 10.86
CA LEU A 249 2.39 20.33 11.05
C LEU A 249 1.40 21.44 10.70
N VAL A 250 1.67 22.68 11.09
CA VAL A 250 0.87 23.85 10.70
C VAL A 250 0.84 23.98 9.18
N GLU A 251 2.01 23.93 8.53
CA GLU A 251 2.13 24.03 7.07
C GLU A 251 1.44 22.86 6.36
N LEU A 252 1.45 21.65 6.94
CA LEU A 252 0.75 20.48 6.42
C LEU A 252 -0.77 20.66 6.49
N VAL A 253 -1.29 21.14 7.63
CA VAL A 253 -2.72 21.42 7.83
C VAL A 253 -3.22 22.51 6.87
N ASP A 254 -2.46 23.61 6.76
CA ASP A 254 -2.83 24.73 5.89
C ASP A 254 -2.90 24.30 4.42
N ASP A 255 -1.93 23.51 3.96
CA ASP A 255 -1.93 23.05 2.58
C ASP A 255 -2.94 21.93 2.33
N TRP A 256 -3.23 21.09 3.32
CA TRP A 256 -4.33 20.14 3.23
C TRP A 256 -5.68 20.87 3.06
N LYS A 257 -5.93 21.93 3.83
CA LYS A 257 -7.17 22.75 3.73
C LYS A 257 -7.32 23.46 2.37
N LYS A 258 -6.22 23.76 1.69
CA LYS A 258 -6.20 24.37 0.34
C LYS A 258 -6.32 23.33 -0.79
N SER A 259 -6.03 22.07 -0.49
CA SER A 259 -6.10 20.97 -1.45
C SER A 259 -7.53 20.45 -1.63
N ASP A 260 -7.70 19.33 -2.34
CA ASP A 260 -8.98 18.62 -2.40
C ASP A 260 -9.31 17.82 -1.12
N GLY A 261 -8.51 17.97 -0.05
CA GLY A 261 -8.67 17.22 1.19
C GLY A 261 -8.41 15.71 1.00
N PRO A 262 -7.21 15.31 0.53
CA PRO A 262 -6.90 13.91 0.29
C PRO A 262 -7.04 13.09 1.58
N GLN A 263 -7.53 11.86 1.45
CA GLN A 263 -7.63 10.92 2.55
C GLN A 263 -6.26 10.28 2.85
N GLY A 264 -6.02 9.96 4.12
CA GLY A 264 -4.77 9.34 4.51
C GLY A 264 -4.54 9.33 6.01
N ALA A 265 -3.35 8.90 6.40
CA ALA A 265 -2.89 8.92 7.78
C ALA A 265 -1.42 9.32 7.89
N PHE A 266 -1.06 9.99 8.97
CA PHE A 266 0.32 10.33 9.30
C PHE A 266 0.56 10.06 10.77
N SER A 267 1.46 9.12 11.06
CA SER A 267 1.84 8.72 12.42
C SER A 267 3.30 9.02 12.71
N TYR A 268 3.59 9.43 13.93
CA TYR A 268 4.95 9.69 14.42
C TYR A 268 5.02 9.63 15.95
N ASP A 269 6.20 9.35 16.50
CA ASP A 269 6.33 9.11 17.95
C ASP A 269 6.41 10.39 18.76
N THR A 270 7.18 11.38 18.29
CA THR A 270 7.43 12.58 19.07
C THR A 270 7.10 13.85 18.29
N ALA A 271 6.32 14.73 18.92
CA ALA A 271 6.08 16.09 18.46
C ALA A 271 6.78 17.09 19.38
N GLU A 272 7.25 18.18 18.78
CA GLU A 272 7.62 19.35 19.56
C GLU A 272 6.35 19.94 20.19
N ASP A 273 6.37 20.15 21.50
CA ASP A 273 5.40 20.94 22.29
C ASP A 273 3.93 20.85 21.83
N THR A 274 3.23 19.83 22.35
CA THR A 274 1.87 19.49 21.96
C THR A 274 0.82 20.52 22.39
N ASP A 275 1.17 21.44 23.29
CA ASP A 275 0.27 22.52 23.69
C ASP A 275 0.03 23.51 22.54
N GLN A 276 0.96 23.57 21.57
CA GLN A 276 0.82 24.39 20.37
C GLN A 276 -0.28 23.89 19.43
N TYR A 277 -0.76 22.66 19.58
CA TYR A 277 -1.81 22.11 18.71
C TYR A 277 -3.12 22.87 18.89
N ALA A 278 -3.38 23.34 20.11
CA ALA A 278 -4.55 24.16 20.42
C ALA A 278 -4.52 25.52 19.70
N ALA A 279 -3.39 25.96 19.14
CA ALA A 279 -3.30 27.21 18.40
C ALA A 279 -3.91 27.12 16.99
N PHE A 280 -3.97 25.92 16.38
CA PHE A 280 -4.42 25.74 15.00
C PHE A 280 -5.45 24.61 14.81
N MET A 281 -5.80 23.89 15.89
CA MET A 281 -6.83 22.85 15.89
C MET A 281 -7.79 22.99 17.08
N GLU A 282 -9.00 22.48 16.88
CA GLU A 282 -10.02 22.37 17.91
C GLU A 282 -9.81 21.11 18.75
N ARG A 283 -9.98 21.20 20.07
CA ARG A 283 -9.93 20.03 20.95
C ARG A 283 -11.23 19.22 20.82
N ASP A 284 -11.13 17.90 20.71
CA ASP A 284 -12.31 17.03 20.70
C ASP A 284 -13.00 17.07 22.08
N PRO A 285 -14.28 17.47 22.18
CA PRO A 285 -15.00 17.48 23.45
C PRO A 285 -15.13 16.09 24.11
N LYS A 286 -15.01 15.00 23.35
CA LYS A 286 -15.06 13.63 23.86
C LYS A 286 -13.69 13.05 24.22
N SER A 287 -12.60 13.72 23.84
CA SER A 287 -11.25 13.24 24.10
C SER A 287 -10.31 14.37 24.49
N LYS A 288 -9.69 14.25 25.67
CA LYS A 288 -8.68 15.20 26.14
C LYS A 288 -7.36 15.15 25.36
N ARG A 289 -7.19 14.13 24.51
CA ARG A 289 -5.95 13.81 23.79
C ARG A 289 -6.13 13.86 22.28
N SER A 290 -7.26 14.35 21.82
CA SER A 290 -7.58 14.40 20.40
C SER A 290 -7.93 15.81 19.98
N TYR A 291 -7.52 16.14 18.77
CA TYR A 291 -7.70 17.43 18.13
C TYR A 291 -8.29 17.20 16.75
N PHE A 292 -8.99 18.19 16.21
CA PHE A 292 -9.52 18.12 14.86
C PHE A 292 -9.56 19.49 14.21
N PHE A 293 -9.69 19.49 12.90
CA PHE A 293 -10.01 20.68 12.12
C PHE A 293 -10.85 20.27 10.91
N ARG A 294 -11.64 21.21 10.41
CA ARG A 294 -12.52 21.00 9.25
C ARG A 294 -11.90 21.59 8.01
N HIS A 295 -12.17 20.96 6.87
CA HIS A 295 -11.95 21.58 5.58
C HIS A 295 -12.99 22.68 5.37
N GLU A 296 -12.58 23.83 4.80
CA GLU A 296 -13.44 25.01 4.70
C GLU A 296 -14.60 24.82 3.71
N THR A 297 -14.31 24.18 2.58
CA THR A 297 -15.25 24.05 1.45
C THR A 297 -15.76 22.62 1.21
N ARG A 298 -15.17 21.62 1.87
CA ARG A 298 -15.48 20.20 1.67
C ARG A 298 -15.98 19.59 2.96
N LYS A 299 -16.80 18.54 2.85
CA LYS A 299 -17.18 17.71 4.00
C LYS A 299 -16.02 16.79 4.39
N ALA A 300 -14.92 17.35 4.87
CA ALA A 300 -13.72 16.62 5.23
C ALA A 300 -13.18 17.10 6.59
N ILE A 301 -12.55 16.20 7.34
CA ILE A 301 -12.00 16.45 8.67
C ILE A 301 -10.59 15.86 8.75
N GLY A 302 -9.65 16.66 9.25
CA GLY A 302 -8.41 16.14 9.82
C GLY A 302 -8.61 15.89 11.31
N TYR A 303 -8.27 14.69 11.78
CA TYR A 303 -8.40 14.26 13.16
C TYR A 303 -7.05 13.75 13.66
N CYS A 304 -6.59 14.26 14.78
CA CYS A 304 -5.32 13.93 15.38
C CYS A 304 -5.57 13.32 16.76
N ASN A 305 -4.94 12.18 17.05
CA ASN A 305 -5.06 11.47 18.31
C ASN A 305 -3.68 11.14 18.89
N HIS A 306 -3.52 11.32 20.19
CA HIS A 306 -2.33 10.89 20.92
C HIS A 306 -2.60 9.58 21.66
N SER A 307 -1.90 8.53 21.24
CA SER A 307 -2.02 7.18 21.78
C SER A 307 -1.46 7.09 23.21
N PHE A 308 -1.76 5.99 23.90
CA PHE A 308 -1.16 5.72 25.21
C PHE A 308 0.33 5.35 25.13
N ALA A 309 0.79 4.90 23.95
CA ALA A 309 2.19 4.57 23.71
C ALA A 309 3.06 5.82 23.46
N GLY A 310 2.46 7.02 23.39
CA GLY A 310 3.16 8.26 23.09
C GLY A 310 3.10 8.67 21.61
N GLU A 311 2.59 7.79 20.75
CA GLU A 311 2.49 8.03 19.32
C GLU A 311 1.35 9.00 18.98
N TRP A 312 1.61 9.89 18.04
CA TRP A 312 0.61 10.76 17.43
C TRP A 312 0.14 10.16 16.12
N GLU A 313 -1.18 10.15 15.91
CA GLU A 313 -1.79 9.63 14.69
C GLU A 313 -2.77 10.67 14.14
N TRP A 314 -2.48 11.15 12.93
CA TRP A 314 -3.36 12.00 12.14
C TRP A 314 -4.10 11.13 11.13
N LYS A 315 -5.41 11.35 11.01
CA LYS A 315 -6.27 10.75 9.99
C LYS A 315 -7.01 11.85 9.26
N PHE A 316 -7.01 11.77 7.93
CA PHE A 316 -7.71 12.69 7.06
C PHE A 316 -8.88 11.94 6.44
N TYR A 317 -10.09 12.39 6.75
CA TYR A 317 -11.32 11.76 6.31
C TYR A 317 -12.09 12.67 5.36
N ALA A 318 -12.73 12.08 4.36
CA ALA A 318 -13.74 12.75 3.56
C ALA A 318 -15.11 12.06 3.76
N CYS A 319 -16.16 12.86 3.91
CA CYS A 319 -17.53 12.39 4.00
C CYS A 319 -18.07 12.11 2.60
N GLU A 320 -18.45 10.86 2.36
CA GLU A 320 -19.08 10.43 1.11
C GLU A 320 -20.61 10.28 1.24
N CYS A 321 -21.18 10.66 2.40
CA CYS A 321 -22.62 10.62 2.64
C CYS A 321 -23.35 11.56 1.67
N GLY A 322 -24.11 10.97 0.75
CA GLY A 322 -24.80 11.66 -0.33
C GLY A 322 -24.75 10.91 -1.67
N HIS A 323 -23.76 10.03 -1.86
CA HIS A 323 -23.58 9.29 -3.12
C HIS A 323 -24.09 7.83 -3.10
N ALA A 324 -24.22 7.21 -1.93
CA ALA A 324 -24.91 5.92 -1.72
C ALA A 324 -25.15 5.72 -0.21
N LYS A 325 -26.12 4.90 0.19
CA LYS A 325 -26.49 4.61 1.60
C LYS A 325 -25.43 3.79 2.38
N LYS A 326 -24.14 4.09 2.25
CA LYS A 326 -23.08 3.49 3.07
C LYS A 326 -22.71 4.46 4.20
N GLU A 327 -22.45 3.91 5.37
CA GLU A 327 -21.81 4.62 6.47
C GLU A 327 -20.42 5.08 5.97
N CYS A 328 -20.11 6.38 6.07
CA CYS A 328 -18.77 6.87 5.72
C CYS A 328 -17.82 6.74 6.92
N ASP A 329 -16.52 6.76 6.68
CA ASP A 329 -15.50 6.56 7.72
C ASP A 329 -15.61 7.53 8.91
N ILE A 330 -16.10 8.75 8.67
CA ILE A 330 -16.33 9.74 9.72
C ILE A 330 -17.46 9.29 10.65
N MET A 331 -18.54 8.73 10.09
CA MET A 331 -19.66 8.20 10.87
C MET A 331 -19.26 6.99 11.70
N VAL A 332 -18.39 6.13 11.17
CA VAL A 332 -17.90 4.94 11.86
C VAL A 332 -16.90 5.31 12.97
N ASN A 333 -15.90 6.13 12.65
CA ASN A 333 -14.76 6.37 13.55
C ASN A 333 -14.97 7.55 14.51
N ILE A 334 -15.65 8.61 14.08
CA ILE A 334 -15.84 9.87 14.85
C ILE A 334 -17.26 10.44 14.65
N PRO A 335 -18.33 9.68 14.99
CA PRO A 335 -19.71 10.02 14.63
C PRO A 335 -20.18 11.40 15.11
N HIS A 336 -19.67 11.89 16.25
CA HIS A 336 -20.04 13.21 16.77
C HIS A 336 -19.50 14.38 15.97
N LEU A 337 -18.46 14.16 15.16
CA LEU A 337 -17.89 15.20 14.28
C LEU A 337 -18.49 15.16 12.87
N HIS A 338 -19.30 14.13 12.54
CA HIS A 338 -19.91 13.94 11.23
C HIS A 338 -20.93 15.03 10.82
N ASN A 339 -21.39 15.86 11.75
CA ASN A 339 -22.31 16.96 11.42
C ASN A 339 -21.53 18.09 10.72
N PHE A 340 -21.74 18.26 9.41
CA PHE A 340 -21.10 19.27 8.55
C PHE A 340 -22.07 20.36 8.14
#